data_AF-A0A7Z9XZ72-F1
#
_entry.id   AF-A0A7Z9XZ72-F1
#
_cell.length_a   1.000
_cell.length_b   1.000
_cell.length_c   1.000
_cell.angle_alpha   90.00
_cell.angle_beta   90.00
_cell.angle_gamma   90.00
#
_symmetry.space_group_name_H-M   'P 1'
#
loop_
_entity.id
_entity.type
_entity.pdbx_description
1 polymer ?
#
loop_
_entity_poly.entity_id
_entity_poly.type
_entity_poly.pdbx_seq_one_letter_code
_entity_poly.pdbx_strand_id
1 'polypeptide(L)' 'KDNLLRPFIKIHLNHVIPTLGRLITGESEAYSYLPDSTQQFKHPDELAGIMTQTGLTNVHYKMFMFGTIAIHVGQKPG' A
#
# COMPACT_ATOMS: atom_id res chain seq x y z
N LYS A 1 -6.18 13.77 0.65
CA LYS A 1 -6.34 14.56 -0.60
C LYS A 1 -6.79 13.61 -1.68
N ASP A 2 -8.01 13.77 -2.17
CA ASP A 2 -8.54 12.93 -3.24
C ASP A 2 -7.84 13.26 -4.55
N ASN A 3 -6.95 12.36 -4.96
CA ASN A 3 -6.19 12.49 -6.19
C ASN A 3 -7.04 11.98 -7.35
N LEU A 4 -7.17 12.76 -8.42
CA LEU A 4 -7.93 12.43 -9.64
C LEU A 4 -7.58 11.06 -10.27
N LEU A 5 -6.39 10.52 -9.96
CA LEU A 5 -5.90 9.24 -10.47
C LEU A 5 -6.36 8.02 -9.65
N ARG A 6 -6.86 8.23 -8.43
CA ARG A 6 -7.32 7.18 -7.52
C ARG A 6 -8.38 6.24 -8.14
N PRO A 7 -9.40 6.71 -8.89
CA PRO A 7 -10.34 5.80 -9.55
C PRO A 7 -9.68 4.95 -10.63
N PHE A 8 -8.74 5.50 -11.41
CA PHE A 8 -8.03 4.77 -12.46
C PHE A 8 -7.10 3.69 -11.89
N ILE A 9 -6.39 4.00 -10.80
CA ILE A 9 -5.55 3.02 -10.10
C ILE A 9 -6.40 1.87 -9.55
N LYS A 10 -7.56 2.17 -8.97
CA LYS A 10 -8.50 1.14 -8.47
C LYS A 10 -8.99 0.23 -9.59
N ILE A 11 -9.38 0.78 -10.75
CA ILE A 11 -9.82 -0.03 -11.91
C ILE A 11 -8.67 -0.93 -12.41
N HIS A 12 -7.46 -0.39 -12.50
CA HIS A 12 -6.30 -1.15 -12.95
C HIS A 12 -5.98 -2.32 -12.00
N LEU A 13 -5.96 -2.07 -10.69
CA LEU A 13 -5.67 -3.10 -9.68
C LEU A 13 -6.78 -4.14 -9.53
N ASN A 14 -8.05 -3.72 -9.60
CA ASN A 14 -9.17 -4.62 -9.31
C ASN A 14 -9.69 -5.38 -10.53
N HIS A 15 -9.44 -4.90 -11.75
CA HIS A 15 -10.04 -5.49 -12.95
C HIS A 15 -9.00 -5.85 -14.00
N VAL A 16 -8.00 -5.00 -14.25
CA VAL A 16 -6.99 -5.28 -15.28
C VAL A 16 -5.98 -6.35 -14.82
N ILE A 17 -5.38 -6.17 -13.63
CA ILE A 17 -4.41 -7.13 -13.08
C ILE A 17 -5.00 -8.54 -12.92
N PRO A 18 -6.20 -8.74 -12.32
CA PRO A 18 -6.77 -10.08 -12.14
C PRO A 18 -7.17 -10.74 -13.46
N THR A 19 -7.65 -9.96 -14.43
CA THR A 19 -8.05 -10.49 -15.75
C THR A 19 -6.84 -10.94 -16.55
N LEU A 20 -5.73 -10.18 -16.52
CA LEU A 20 -4.46 -10.59 -17.12
C LEU A 20 -3.85 -11.79 -16.41
N GLY A 21 -3.90 -11.84 -15.08
CA GLY A 21 -3.46 -13.01 -14.29
C GLY A 21 -4.23 -14.28 -14.68
N ARG A 22 -5.55 -14.18 -14.84
CA ARG A 22 -6.39 -15.29 -15.28
C ARG A 22 -6.08 -15.76 -16.71
N LEU A 23 -5.65 -14.86 -17.60
CA LEU A 23 -5.37 -15.18 -19.00
C LEU A 23 -3.98 -15.79 -19.22
N ILE A 24 -2.99 -15.46 -18.37
CA ILE A 24 -1.57 -15.81 -18.61
C ILE A 24 -1.14 -17.07 -17.85
N THR A 25 -1.55 -17.26 -16.59
CA THR A 25 -0.89 -18.26 -15.72
C THR A 25 -1.75 -19.44 -15.29
N GLY A 26 -3.08 -19.38 -15.38
CA GLY A 26 -3.98 -20.43 -14.84
C GLY A 26 -3.96 -20.57 -13.31
N GLU A 27 -2.86 -20.16 -12.66
CA GLU A 27 -2.63 -20.05 -11.22
C GLU A 27 -2.90 -18.60 -10.77
N SER A 28 -4.04 -18.37 -10.11
CA SER A 28 -4.56 -17.03 -9.78
C SER A 28 -4.08 -16.46 -8.44
N GLU A 29 -3.40 -17.25 -7.60
CA GLU A 29 -3.11 -16.88 -6.21
C GLU A 29 -2.13 -15.70 -6.07
N ALA A 30 -1.00 -15.71 -6.78
CA ALA A 30 0.01 -14.65 -6.65
C ALA A 30 -0.48 -13.29 -7.18
N TYR A 31 -1.34 -13.29 -8.20
CA TYR A 31 -1.93 -12.09 -8.78
C TYR A 31 -3.15 -11.56 -8.02
N SER A 32 -3.72 -12.36 -7.11
CA SER A 32 -4.77 -11.95 -6.18
C SER A 32 -4.19 -11.42 -4.86
N TYR A 33 -3.12 -12.04 -4.37
CA TYR A 33 -2.49 -11.67 -3.11
C TYR A 33 -1.96 -10.23 -3.08
N LEU A 34 -1.36 -9.76 -4.17
CA LEU A 34 -0.76 -8.42 -4.21
C LEU A 34 -1.82 -7.30 -4.13
N PRO A 35 -2.91 -7.29 -4.92
CA PRO A 35 -4.01 -6.35 -4.73
C PRO A 35 -4.67 -6.44 -3.35
N ASP A 36 -4.92 -7.66 -2.86
CA ASP A 36 -5.66 -7.88 -1.61
C ASP A 36 -4.86 -7.43 -0.38
N SER A 37 -3.59 -7.84 -0.28
CA SER A 37 -2.70 -7.45 0.82
C SER A 37 -2.43 -5.95 0.83
N THR A 38 -2.32 -5.31 -0.34
CA THR A 38 -2.09 -3.87 -0.44
C THR A 38 -3.33 -3.08 0.00
N GLN A 39 -4.54 -3.54 -0.30
CA GLN A 39 -5.78 -2.85 0.07
C GLN A 39 -6.13 -3.00 1.55
N GLN A 40 -5.76 -4.13 2.15
CA GLN A 40 -5.98 -4.39 3.58
C GLN A 40 -4.88 -3.82 4.47
N PHE A 41 -3.79 -3.30 3.88
CA PHE A 41 -2.70 -2.73 4.63
C PHE A 41 -3.12 -1.43 5.32
N LYS A 42 -2.48 -1.14 6.45
CA LYS A 42 -2.77 0.04 7.28
C LYS A 42 -2.51 1.33 6.52
N HIS A 43 -3.30 2.35 6.79
CA HIS A 43 -3.02 3.68 6.29
C HIS A 43 -1.68 4.20 6.85
N PRO A 44 -0.96 5.07 6.11
CA PRO A 44 0.35 5.56 6.54
C PRO A 44 0.38 6.21 7.92
N ASP A 45 -0.67 6.94 8.28
CA ASP A 45 -0.86 7.53 9.61
C ASP A 45 -1.07 6.48 10.70
N GLU A 46 -1.88 5.45 10.44
CA GLU A 46 -2.07 4.33 11.37
C GLU A 46 -0.76 3.59 11.64
N LEU A 47 0.02 3.32 10.59
CA LEU A 47 1.32 2.67 10.73
C LEU A 47 2.32 3.54 11.50
N ALA A 48 2.35 4.85 11.24
CA ALA A 48 3.19 5.79 12.00
C ALA A 48 2.78 5.85 13.49
N GLY A 49 1.47 5.78 13.77
CA GLY A 49 0.95 5.66 15.12
C GLY A 49 1.43 4.40 15.83
N ILE A 50 1.38 3.24 15.15
CA ILE A 50 1.91 1.98 15.67
C ILE A 50 3.42 2.08 15.93
N MET A 51 4.21 2.60 14.99
CA MET A 51 5.64 2.80 15.16
C MET A 51 5.98 3.66 16.38
N THR A 52 5.19 4.71 16.61
CA THR A 52 5.36 5.57 17.80
C THR A 52 5.00 4.81 19.08
N GLN A 53 3.89 4.06 19.08
CA GLN A 53 3.44 3.26 20.22
C GLN A 53 4.42 2.14 20.59
N THR A 54 5.17 1.60 19.63
CA THR A 54 6.21 0.59 19.89
C THR A 54 7.52 1.19 20.41
N GLY A 55 7.59 2.51 20.59
CA GLY A 55 8.72 3.21 21.20
C GLY A 55 9.77 3.73 20.22
N LEU A 56 9.51 3.73 18.90
CA LEU A 56 10.34 4.48 17.96
C LEU A 56 10.10 5.99 18.15
N THR A 57 11.18 6.75 18.03
CA THR A 57 11.17 8.22 18.09
C THR A 57 11.37 8.83 16.70
N ASN A 58 11.07 10.11 16.58
CA ASN A 58 11.18 10.86 15.31
C ASN A 58 10.46 10.17 14.14
N VAL A 59 9.31 9.56 14.41
CA VAL A 59 8.52 8.82 13.42
C VAL A 59 7.87 9.80 12.45
N HIS A 60 8.15 9.63 11.17
CA HIS A 60 7.52 10.37 10.10
C HIS A 60 7.43 9.51 8.84
N TYR A 61 6.58 9.91 7.91
CA TYR A 61 6.48 9.25 6.61
C TYR A 61 6.37 10.28 5.49
N LYS A 62 6.75 9.86 4.28
CA LYS A 62 6.58 10.65 3.06
C LYS A 62 5.84 9.84 2.01
N MET A 63 4.86 10.48 1.38
CA MET A 63 4.10 9.91 0.28
C MET A 63 4.83 10.11 -1.05
N PHE A 64 4.79 9.09 -1.91
CA PHE A 64 5.35 9.05 -3.25
C PHE A 64 4.30 8.52 -4.24
N MET A 65 4.61 8.58 -5.53
CA MET A 65 3.79 8.02 -6.62
C MET A 65 2.30 8.36 -6.49
N PHE A 66 1.99 9.66 -6.40
CA PHE A 66 0.61 10.14 -6.25
C PHE A 66 -0.16 9.56 -5.05
N GLY A 67 0.56 9.21 -3.98
CA GLY A 67 -0.02 8.74 -2.74
C GLY A 67 -0.28 7.23 -2.68
N THR A 68 0.27 6.46 -3.62
CA THR A 68 0.19 4.98 -3.58
C THR A 68 1.30 4.34 -2.77
N ILE A 69 2.40 5.06 -2.54
CA ILE A 69 3.57 4.57 -1.80
C ILE A 69 3.83 5.50 -0.62
N ALA A 70 4.06 4.94 0.56
CA ALA A 70 4.56 5.65 1.73
C ALA A 70 5.92 5.05 2.15
N ILE A 71 6.90 5.91 2.44
CA ILE A 71 8.14 5.52 3.10
C ILE A 71 8.09 6.03 4.53
N HIS A 72 8.17 5.12 5.49
CA HIS A 72 8.20 5.42 6.93
C HIS A 72 9.63 5.36 7.47
N VAL A 73 9.94 6.31 8.34
CA VAL A 73 11.24 6.41 9.04
C VAL A 73 10.95 6.55 10.53
N GLY A 74 11.69 5.82 11.35
CA GLY A 74 11.68 5.93 12.80
C GLY A 74 13.06 5.59 13.36
N GLN A 75 13.39 6.17 14.51
CA GLN A 75 14.68 6.01 15.17
C GLN A 75 14.50 5.22 16.47
N LYS A 76 15.40 4.27 16.74
CA LYS A 76 15.45 3.63 18.05
C LYS A 76 15.94 4.67 19.08
N PRO A 77 15.30 4.81 20.26
CA PRO A 77 15.87 5.58 21.35
C PRO A 77 17.29 5.10 21.67
N GLY A 78 18.21 6.04 21.87
CA GLY A 78 19.56 5.76 22.37
C GLY A 78 19.56 5.25 23.80
#